data_AF-A0A0E1NNV5-F1
#
_entry.id   AF-A0A0E1NNV5-F1
#
_cell.length_a   1.000
_cell.length_b   1.000
_cell.length_c   1.000
_cell.angle_alpha   90.00
_cell.angle_beta   90.00
_cell.angle_gamma   90.00
#
_symmetry.space_group_name_H-M   'P 1'
#
loop_
_entity.id
_entity.type
_entity.pdbx_description
1 polymer ?
#
loop_
_entity_poly.entity_id
_entity_poly.type
_entity_poly.pdbx_seq_one_letter_code
_entity_poly.pdbx_strand_id
1 'polypeptide(L)'
;MVSQRQFNENNIQHLNGENWSHANAHLVGKILRELTHEKLIAPVCLVTPEDGYHHYSFTPDQDRIEYLFKAKCYQLDHLDIDPSTLTKTLDGHAQLLDALQLIIELNNRLGISEEMLPVYLDEISSTLYGYAFKYHHNNLSATQLVHANYQTVETAMSEGHPVFIANNGRIGFDITDYAAYAPESAHPINLIWIAVHQDKTVFSSFTGLSYPQLMQEELGDYQWEQFTQYLTSRGLTAQDYFFMPLHPCTPGNGMKGLPPALLQILHVTILFI
;
A
#
# COMPACT_ATOMS: atom_id res chain seq x y z
N MET A 1 6.90 25.82 11.00
CA MET A 1 6.23 26.29 9.78
C MET A 1 5.70 25.06 9.08
N VAL A 2 4.38 24.92 8.94
CA VAL A 2 3.80 23.86 8.12
C VAL A 2 4.19 24.20 6.68
N SER A 3 5.09 23.40 6.10
CA SER A 3 5.44 23.51 4.68
C SER A 3 4.14 23.38 3.88
N GLN A 4 3.77 24.42 3.11
CA GLN A 4 2.72 24.29 2.11
C GLN A 4 3.22 23.30 1.08
N ARG A 5 2.77 22.04 1.18
CA ARG A 5 3.07 21.01 0.20
C ARG A 5 2.46 21.42 -1.12
N GLN A 6 3.29 21.86 -2.06
CA GLN A 6 2.85 22.21 -3.41
C GLN A 6 2.43 20.94 -4.13
N PHE A 7 1.25 20.97 -4.74
CA PHE A 7 0.80 19.95 -5.68
C PHE A 7 1.78 19.88 -6.85
N ASN A 8 2.32 18.69 -7.12
CA ASN A 8 3.21 18.43 -8.23
C ASN A 8 2.46 17.53 -9.23
N GLU A 9 2.21 18.02 -10.44
CA GLU A 9 1.53 17.26 -11.50
C GLU A 9 2.25 15.95 -11.84
N ASN A 10 3.56 15.87 -11.60
CA ASN A 10 4.32 14.62 -11.76
C ASN A 10 3.78 13.50 -10.86
N ASN A 11 3.17 13.81 -9.71
CA ASN A 11 2.65 12.81 -8.79
C ASN A 11 1.45 12.06 -9.34
N ILE A 12 0.84 12.48 -10.46
CA ILE A 12 -0.32 11.81 -11.08
C ILE A 12 -0.06 11.33 -12.51
N GLN A 13 1.17 11.44 -13.05
CA GLN A 13 1.48 11.01 -14.43
C GLN A 13 1.21 9.51 -14.69
N HIS A 14 1.28 8.70 -13.64
CA HIS A 14 0.97 7.28 -13.70
C HIS A 14 -0.54 7.01 -13.92
N LEU A 15 -1.42 7.99 -13.69
CA LEU A 15 -2.87 7.90 -13.93
C LEU A 15 -3.24 8.29 -15.36
N ASN A 16 -2.81 7.47 -16.32
CA ASN A 16 -3.23 7.55 -17.72
C ASN A 16 -4.07 6.33 -18.10
N GLY A 17 -4.75 6.40 -19.25
CA GLY A 17 -5.68 5.36 -19.69
C GLY A 17 -5.06 3.96 -19.85
N GLU A 18 -3.80 3.88 -20.30
CA GLU A 18 -3.10 2.60 -20.48
C GLU A 18 -2.80 1.95 -19.13
N ASN A 19 -2.13 2.68 -18.23
CA ASN A 19 -1.80 2.19 -16.90
C ASN A 19 -3.04 1.82 -16.08
N TRP A 20 -4.10 2.65 -16.19
CA TRP A 20 -5.36 2.39 -15.49
C TRP A 20 -6.08 1.16 -16.01
N SER A 21 -6.09 0.96 -17.33
CA SER A 21 -6.66 -0.25 -17.95
C SER A 21 -5.89 -1.50 -17.55
N HIS A 22 -4.54 -1.41 -17.51
CA HIS A 22 -3.69 -2.51 -17.05
C HIS A 22 -3.97 -2.88 -15.58
N ALA A 23 -4.03 -1.87 -14.70
CA ALA A 23 -4.35 -2.07 -13.29
C ALA A 23 -5.73 -2.72 -13.09
N ASN A 24 -6.74 -2.28 -13.85
CA ASN A 24 -8.08 -2.87 -13.79
C ASN A 24 -8.11 -4.31 -14.32
N ALA A 25 -7.46 -4.61 -15.44
CA ALA A 25 -7.39 -5.97 -15.96
C ALA A 25 -6.75 -6.92 -14.94
N HIS A 26 -5.62 -6.51 -14.34
CA HIS A 26 -4.95 -7.27 -13.29
C HIS A 26 -5.85 -7.49 -12.07
N LEU A 27 -6.45 -6.41 -11.53
CA LEU A 27 -7.25 -6.51 -10.31
C LEU A 27 -8.56 -7.28 -10.53
N VAL A 28 -9.22 -7.12 -11.69
CA VAL A 28 -10.38 -7.95 -12.06
C VAL A 28 -10.00 -9.42 -12.14
N GLY A 29 -8.88 -9.75 -12.77
CA GLY A 29 -8.36 -11.12 -12.81
C GLY A 29 -8.10 -11.68 -11.42
N LYS A 30 -7.48 -10.90 -10.54
CA LYS A 30 -7.27 -11.26 -9.13
C LYS A 30 -8.60 -11.46 -8.39
N ILE A 31 -9.57 -10.55 -8.52
CA ILE A 31 -10.89 -10.68 -7.89
C ILE A 31 -11.55 -11.99 -8.31
N LEU A 32 -11.62 -12.26 -9.62
CA LEU A 32 -12.26 -13.48 -10.13
C LEU A 32 -11.53 -14.73 -9.66
N ARG A 33 -10.19 -14.73 -9.65
CA ARG A 33 -9.37 -15.83 -9.17
C ARG A 33 -9.60 -16.12 -7.69
N GLU A 34 -9.43 -15.12 -6.83
CA GLU A 34 -9.49 -15.30 -5.38
C GLU A 34 -10.91 -15.63 -4.91
N LEU A 35 -11.95 -14.99 -5.49
CA LEU A 35 -13.33 -15.32 -5.15
C LEU A 35 -13.76 -16.71 -5.67
N THR A 36 -13.15 -17.19 -6.77
CA THR A 36 -13.35 -18.58 -7.23
C THR A 36 -12.68 -19.55 -6.26
N HIS A 37 -11.47 -19.23 -5.79
CA HIS A 37 -10.77 -20.03 -4.79
C HIS A 37 -11.58 -20.13 -3.48
N GLU A 38 -12.12 -19.01 -3.00
CA GLU A 38 -12.98 -18.92 -1.81
C GLU A 38 -14.40 -19.47 -2.00
N LYS A 39 -14.75 -19.96 -3.20
CA LYS A 39 -16.08 -20.51 -3.55
C LYS A 39 -17.22 -19.50 -3.46
N LEU A 40 -16.92 -18.20 -3.44
CA LEU A 40 -17.93 -17.12 -3.51
C LEU A 40 -18.49 -16.97 -4.92
N ILE A 41 -17.70 -17.36 -5.93
CA ILE A 41 -18.14 -17.44 -7.33
C ILE A 41 -17.73 -18.78 -7.95
N ALA A 42 -18.40 -19.14 -9.04
CA ALA A 42 -18.15 -20.36 -9.79
C ALA A 42 -18.23 -20.08 -11.30
N PRO A 43 -17.11 -19.71 -11.93
CA PRO A 43 -17.03 -19.60 -13.39
C PRO A 43 -17.32 -20.94 -14.07
N VAL A 44 -17.99 -20.90 -15.22
CA VAL A 44 -18.33 -22.06 -16.03
C VAL A 44 -17.26 -22.26 -17.09
N CYS A 45 -16.67 -23.47 -17.16
CA CYS A 45 -15.75 -23.84 -18.22
C CYS A 45 -16.53 -24.08 -19.53
N LEU A 46 -16.27 -23.28 -20.56
CA LEU A 46 -16.92 -23.37 -21.88
C LEU A 46 -16.19 -24.32 -22.83
N VAL A 47 -14.85 -24.24 -22.83
CA VAL A 47 -13.99 -24.98 -23.77
C VAL A 47 -12.73 -25.44 -23.05
N THR A 48 -12.32 -26.68 -23.29
CA THR A 48 -11.07 -27.26 -22.78
C THR A 48 -10.12 -27.62 -23.93
N PRO A 49 -9.34 -26.67 -24.46
CA PRO A 49 -8.35 -26.94 -25.49
C PRO A 49 -7.20 -27.83 -24.97
N GLU A 50 -6.45 -28.43 -25.89
CA GLU A 50 -5.31 -29.31 -25.57
C GLU A 50 -4.08 -28.55 -25.02
N ASP A 51 -4.02 -27.22 -25.18
CA ASP A 51 -2.91 -26.36 -24.72
C ASP A 51 -2.90 -26.11 -23.19
N GLY A 52 -3.93 -26.58 -22.49
CA GLY A 52 -4.08 -26.46 -21.04
C GLY A 52 -4.69 -25.14 -20.55
N TYR A 53 -5.02 -24.19 -21.43
CA TYR A 53 -5.74 -22.96 -21.09
C TYR A 53 -7.22 -23.11 -21.45
N HIS A 54 -8.06 -23.29 -20.43
CA HIS A 54 -9.50 -23.43 -20.63
C HIS A 54 -10.17 -22.07 -20.71
N HIS A 55 -11.24 -21.99 -21.50
CA HIS A 55 -12.04 -20.79 -21.63
C HIS A 55 -13.16 -20.83 -20.59
N TYR A 56 -13.29 -19.78 -19.79
CA TYR A 56 -14.29 -19.64 -18.75
C TYR A 56 -15.23 -18.47 -19.03
N SER A 57 -16.46 -18.62 -18.56
CA SER A 57 -17.46 -17.55 -18.48
C SER A 57 -17.91 -17.38 -17.04
N PHE A 58 -18.08 -16.13 -16.60
CA PHE A 58 -18.65 -15.81 -15.31
C PHE A 58 -19.71 -14.71 -15.43
N THR A 59 -20.87 -14.95 -14.82
CA THR A 59 -22.00 -14.01 -14.76
C THR A 59 -22.32 -13.70 -13.29
N PRO A 60 -22.13 -12.45 -12.83
CA PRO A 60 -22.36 -12.06 -11.44
C PRO A 60 -23.85 -12.05 -11.04
N ASP A 61 -24.76 -11.67 -11.94
CA ASP A 61 -26.23 -11.73 -11.79
C ASP A 61 -26.91 -11.67 -13.19
N GLN A 62 -28.21 -12.03 -13.30
CA GLN A 62 -29.07 -12.11 -14.51
C GLN A 62 -28.35 -11.89 -15.85
N ASP A 63 -28.19 -12.94 -16.68
CA ASP A 63 -27.71 -13.12 -18.09
C ASP A 63 -27.35 -11.92 -19.00
N ARG A 64 -27.05 -10.75 -18.46
CA ARG A 64 -26.78 -9.46 -19.11
C ARG A 64 -25.31 -9.13 -19.03
N ILE A 65 -24.66 -9.45 -17.92
CA ILE A 65 -23.22 -9.22 -17.71
C ILE A 65 -22.48 -10.54 -17.87
N GLU A 66 -21.47 -10.55 -18.72
CA GLU A 66 -20.60 -11.70 -18.92
C GLU A 66 -19.15 -11.30 -18.89
N TYR A 67 -18.37 -12.01 -18.07
CA TYR A 67 -16.91 -11.97 -18.05
C TYR A 67 -16.37 -13.22 -18.72
N LEU A 68 -15.57 -13.06 -19.76
CA LEU A 68 -14.88 -14.17 -20.44
C LEU A 68 -13.37 -14.06 -20.23
N PHE A 69 -12.73 -15.20 -19.97
CA PHE A 69 -11.28 -15.26 -19.77
C PHE A 69 -10.71 -16.65 -20.02
N LYS A 70 -9.40 -16.72 -20.21
CA LYS A 70 -8.65 -17.97 -20.22
C LYS A 70 -7.96 -18.17 -18.88
N ALA A 71 -7.95 -19.41 -18.42
CA ALA A 71 -7.25 -19.76 -17.20
C ALA A 71 -6.74 -21.19 -17.20
N LYS A 72 -5.73 -21.43 -16.37
CA LYS A 72 -5.18 -22.75 -16.09
C LYS A 72 -5.47 -23.15 -14.65
N CYS A 73 -5.97 -24.36 -14.46
CA CYS A 73 -6.21 -24.90 -13.13
C CYS A 73 -4.94 -25.54 -12.57
N TYR A 74 -4.67 -25.27 -11.29
CA TYR A 74 -3.60 -25.89 -10.52
C TYR A 74 -4.15 -26.57 -9.26
N GLN A 75 -3.25 -27.18 -8.48
CA GLN A 75 -3.59 -27.72 -7.17
C GLN A 75 -4.12 -26.62 -6.23
N LEU A 76 -4.75 -27.04 -5.13
CA LEU A 76 -5.35 -26.13 -4.14
C LEU A 76 -6.44 -25.23 -4.74
N ASP A 77 -7.15 -25.70 -5.76
CA ASP A 77 -8.21 -24.97 -6.45
C ASP A 77 -7.77 -23.57 -6.93
N HIS A 78 -6.51 -23.45 -7.37
CA HIS A 78 -5.98 -22.21 -7.89
C HIS A 78 -6.28 -22.09 -9.39
N LEU A 79 -7.00 -21.03 -9.76
CA LEU A 79 -7.33 -20.71 -11.14
C LEU A 79 -6.44 -19.56 -11.64
N ASP A 80 -5.37 -19.89 -12.35
CA ASP A 80 -4.43 -18.91 -12.89
C ASP A 80 -5.04 -18.25 -14.14
N ILE A 81 -5.72 -17.13 -13.92
CA ILE A 81 -6.41 -16.35 -14.97
C ILE A 81 -5.38 -15.46 -15.69
N ASP A 82 -5.34 -15.52 -17.02
CA ASP A 82 -4.56 -14.60 -17.86
C ASP A 82 -5.31 -13.27 -18.03
N PRO A 83 -4.85 -12.16 -17.41
CA PRO A 83 -5.57 -10.90 -17.45
C PRO A 83 -5.68 -10.29 -18.85
N SER A 84 -4.78 -10.65 -19.77
CA SER A 84 -4.80 -10.13 -21.15
C SER A 84 -5.96 -10.68 -21.98
N THR A 85 -6.59 -11.76 -21.51
CA THR A 85 -7.72 -12.42 -22.17
C THR A 85 -9.07 -12.03 -21.58
N LEU A 86 -9.09 -11.27 -20.47
CA LEU A 86 -10.31 -10.82 -19.82
C LEU A 86 -11.09 -9.87 -20.72
N THR A 87 -12.36 -10.17 -20.91
CA THR A 87 -13.30 -9.29 -21.58
C THR A 87 -14.61 -9.24 -20.80
N LYS A 88 -15.31 -8.10 -20.90
CA LYS A 88 -16.62 -7.90 -20.28
C LYS A 88 -17.62 -7.50 -21.35
N THR A 89 -18.82 -8.05 -21.27
CA THR A 89 -19.98 -7.55 -22.05
C THR A 89 -21.14 -7.19 -21.13
N LEU A 90 -21.96 -6.24 -21.58
CA LEU A 90 -23.25 -5.88 -21.00
C LEU A 90 -24.28 -5.90 -22.13
N ASP A 91 -25.30 -6.74 -22.01
CA ASP A 91 -26.31 -6.98 -23.05
C ASP A 91 -25.69 -7.32 -24.42
N GLY A 92 -24.59 -8.08 -24.41
CA GLY A 92 -23.83 -8.43 -25.62
C GLY A 92 -22.92 -7.33 -26.18
N HIS A 93 -22.91 -6.14 -25.57
CA HIS A 93 -22.03 -5.03 -25.97
C HIS A 93 -20.75 -5.01 -25.14
N ALA A 94 -19.59 -4.93 -25.80
CA ALA A 94 -18.29 -4.87 -25.13
C ALA A 94 -18.19 -3.67 -24.17
N GLN A 95 -17.66 -3.92 -22.98
CA GLN A 95 -17.42 -2.93 -21.93
C GLN A 95 -15.94 -2.91 -21.54
N LEU A 96 -15.49 -1.79 -20.97
CA LEU A 96 -14.19 -1.74 -20.30
C LEU A 96 -14.22 -2.55 -19.01
N LEU A 97 -13.08 -3.11 -18.64
CA LEU A 97 -12.89 -3.76 -17.34
C LEU A 97 -12.79 -2.68 -16.26
N ASP A 98 -13.58 -2.84 -15.22
CA ASP A 98 -13.62 -1.92 -14.07
C ASP A 98 -13.79 -2.76 -12.80
N ALA A 99 -12.77 -2.72 -11.94
CA ALA A 99 -12.75 -3.49 -10.71
C ALA A 99 -13.75 -2.97 -9.66
N LEU A 100 -14.00 -1.65 -9.60
CA LEU A 100 -15.01 -1.07 -8.71
C LEU A 100 -16.40 -1.55 -9.11
N GLN A 101 -16.68 -1.50 -10.42
CA GLN A 101 -17.95 -1.97 -10.97
C GLN A 101 -18.14 -3.48 -10.73
N LEU A 102 -17.09 -4.29 -10.83
CA LEU A 102 -17.16 -5.72 -10.48
C LEU A 102 -17.51 -5.94 -9.01
N ILE A 103 -16.93 -5.18 -8.08
CA ILE A 103 -17.28 -5.26 -6.65
C ILE A 103 -18.76 -4.90 -6.43
N ILE A 104 -19.26 -3.86 -7.11
CA ILE A 104 -20.68 -3.48 -7.04
C ILE A 104 -21.57 -4.61 -7.57
N GLU A 105 -21.20 -5.21 -8.71
CA GLU A 105 -21.92 -6.34 -9.31
C GLU A 105 -21.92 -7.59 -8.43
N LEU A 106 -20.88 -7.77 -7.61
CA LEU A 106 -20.74 -8.89 -6.69
C LEU A 106 -21.25 -8.58 -5.27
N ASN A 107 -21.69 -7.36 -4.98
CA ASN A 107 -21.95 -6.91 -3.62
C ASN A 107 -22.92 -7.83 -2.86
N ASN A 108 -23.99 -8.29 -3.52
CA ASN A 108 -24.96 -9.22 -2.95
C ASN A 108 -24.33 -10.55 -2.52
N ARG A 109 -23.32 -11.04 -3.25
CA ARG A 109 -22.58 -12.28 -2.94
C ARG A 109 -21.51 -12.06 -1.87
N LEU A 110 -20.85 -10.90 -1.91
CA LEU A 110 -19.81 -10.52 -0.95
C LEU A 110 -20.39 -10.18 0.43
N GLY A 111 -21.67 -9.78 0.49
CA GLY A 111 -22.34 -9.44 1.75
C GLY A 111 -21.77 -8.19 2.42
N ILE A 112 -21.20 -7.26 1.64
CA ILE A 112 -20.69 -6.00 2.17
C ILE A 112 -21.90 -5.12 2.48
N SER A 113 -21.95 -4.60 3.72
CA SER A 113 -23.05 -3.73 4.14
C SER A 113 -23.05 -2.41 3.36
N GLU A 114 -24.22 -1.79 3.23
CA GLU A 114 -24.37 -0.49 2.57
C GLU A 114 -23.48 0.60 3.19
N GLU A 115 -23.25 0.54 4.51
CA GLU A 115 -22.37 1.45 5.24
C GLU A 115 -20.89 1.24 4.91
N MET A 116 -20.46 -0.01 4.67
CA MET A 116 -19.06 -0.35 4.45
C MET A 116 -18.65 -0.35 2.97
N LEU A 117 -19.60 -0.50 2.06
CA LEU A 117 -19.32 -0.55 0.62
C LEU A 117 -18.51 0.66 0.12
N PRO A 118 -18.83 1.92 0.49
CA PRO A 118 -18.02 3.07 0.07
C PRO A 118 -16.56 2.99 0.54
N VAL A 119 -16.34 2.57 1.80
CA VAL A 119 -14.99 2.42 2.35
C VAL A 119 -14.21 1.36 1.59
N TYR A 120 -14.84 0.23 1.29
CA TYR A 120 -14.20 -0.83 0.52
C TYR A 120 -13.89 -0.40 -0.93
N LEU A 121 -14.78 0.37 -1.57
CA LEU A 121 -14.52 0.95 -2.89
C LEU A 121 -13.37 1.96 -2.87
N ASP A 122 -13.19 2.73 -1.78
CA ASP A 122 -12.02 3.59 -1.60
C ASP A 122 -10.72 2.76 -1.47
N GLU A 123 -10.76 1.63 -0.75
CA GLU A 123 -9.60 0.72 -0.65
C GLU A 123 -9.24 0.08 -2.00
N ILE A 124 -10.24 -0.30 -2.80
CA ILE A 124 -10.04 -0.80 -4.17
C ILE A 124 -9.47 0.29 -5.07
N SER A 125 -10.01 1.51 -4.99
CA SER A 125 -9.52 2.66 -5.78
C SER A 125 -8.06 2.97 -5.47
N SER A 126 -7.69 2.97 -4.19
CA SER A 126 -6.31 3.18 -3.77
C SER A 126 -5.39 2.02 -4.15
N THR A 127 -5.90 0.79 -4.13
CA THR A 127 -5.17 -0.38 -4.64
C THR A 127 -4.88 -0.24 -6.15
N LEU A 128 -5.87 0.17 -6.95
CA LEU A 128 -5.69 0.45 -8.39
C LEU A 128 -4.69 1.58 -8.64
N TYR A 129 -4.79 2.67 -7.87
CA TYR A 129 -3.82 3.77 -7.91
C TYR A 129 -2.40 3.25 -7.70
N GLY A 130 -2.19 2.41 -6.68
CA GLY A 130 -0.89 1.84 -6.39
C GLY A 130 -0.38 0.90 -7.48
N TYR A 131 -1.24 0.09 -8.08
CA TYR A 131 -0.85 -0.73 -9.24
C TYR A 131 -0.45 0.12 -10.44
N ALA A 132 -1.22 1.16 -10.78
CA ALA A 132 -0.86 2.08 -11.85
C ALA A 132 0.47 2.79 -11.58
N PHE A 133 0.71 3.21 -10.33
CA PHE A 133 1.99 3.78 -9.90
C PHE A 133 3.15 2.81 -10.12
N LYS A 134 3.01 1.55 -9.66
CA LYS A 134 4.05 0.52 -9.78
C LYS A 134 4.30 0.13 -11.23
N TYR A 135 3.25 -0.04 -12.03
CA TYR A 135 3.39 -0.35 -13.46
C TYR A 135 4.13 0.76 -14.22
N HIS A 136 3.92 2.02 -13.85
CA HIS A 136 4.63 3.14 -14.46
C HIS A 136 6.12 3.22 -14.07
N HIS A 137 6.43 3.03 -12.79
CA HIS A 137 7.76 3.32 -12.24
C HIS A 137 8.68 2.10 -12.15
N ASN A 138 8.13 0.90 -11.96
CA ASN A 138 8.92 -0.31 -11.76
C ASN A 138 9.05 -1.10 -13.06
N ASN A 139 10.20 -0.93 -13.72
CA ASN A 139 10.52 -1.57 -14.99
C ASN A 139 11.60 -2.67 -14.86
N LEU A 140 11.85 -3.16 -13.64
CA LEU A 140 12.83 -4.22 -13.42
C LEU A 140 12.26 -5.58 -13.79
N SER A 141 12.94 -6.28 -14.70
CA SER A 141 12.64 -7.67 -15.02
C SER A 141 13.08 -8.61 -13.89
N ALA A 142 12.48 -9.81 -13.84
CA ALA A 142 12.89 -10.86 -12.90
C ALA A 142 14.40 -11.18 -12.99
N THR A 143 14.97 -11.20 -14.20
CA THR A 143 16.41 -11.42 -14.41
C THR A 143 17.26 -10.32 -13.79
N GLN A 144 16.81 -9.05 -13.85
CA GLN A 144 17.52 -7.95 -13.19
C GLN A 144 17.41 -8.03 -11.67
N LEU A 145 16.24 -8.42 -11.14
CA LEU A 145 16.01 -8.55 -9.70
C LEU A 145 16.87 -9.62 -9.04
N VAL A 146 17.24 -10.70 -9.76
CA VAL A 146 18.19 -11.73 -9.26
C VAL A 146 19.55 -11.14 -8.87
N HIS A 147 19.95 -10.01 -9.48
CA HIS A 147 21.23 -9.36 -9.24
C HIS A 147 21.09 -8.03 -8.47
N ALA A 148 19.88 -7.67 -8.04
CA ALA A 148 19.61 -6.44 -7.33
C ALA A 148 19.99 -6.55 -5.84
N ASN A 149 20.25 -5.42 -5.20
CA ASN A 149 20.47 -5.38 -3.75
C ASN A 149 19.14 -5.55 -2.99
N TYR A 150 19.22 -5.77 -1.68
CA TYR A 150 18.07 -6.00 -0.82
C TYR A 150 16.98 -4.92 -0.93
N GLN A 151 17.34 -3.63 -0.81
CA GLN A 151 16.37 -2.53 -0.84
C GLN A 151 15.75 -2.33 -2.23
N THR A 152 16.50 -2.61 -3.30
CA THR A 152 15.95 -2.59 -4.66
C THR A 152 14.93 -3.70 -4.87
N VAL A 153 15.17 -4.91 -4.34
CA VAL A 153 14.16 -5.98 -4.39
C VAL A 153 12.92 -5.60 -3.58
N GLU A 154 13.10 -5.11 -2.36
CA GLU A 154 12.00 -4.73 -1.45
C GLU A 154 11.07 -3.69 -2.09
N THR A 155 11.64 -2.61 -2.62
CA THR A 155 10.87 -1.50 -3.23
C THR A 155 10.30 -1.84 -4.61
N ALA A 156 10.83 -2.86 -5.28
CA ALA A 156 10.33 -3.35 -6.57
C ALA A 156 9.23 -4.41 -6.45
N MET A 157 8.76 -4.75 -5.24
CA MET A 157 7.62 -5.67 -5.09
C MET A 157 6.34 -5.04 -5.64
N SER A 158 5.65 -5.77 -6.53
CA SER A 158 4.50 -5.24 -7.27
C SER A 158 3.14 -5.65 -6.68
N GLU A 159 3.02 -6.87 -6.16
CA GLU A 159 1.72 -7.45 -5.82
C GLU A 159 1.20 -7.04 -4.43
N GLY A 160 2.08 -7.02 -3.42
CA GLY A 160 1.67 -7.00 -2.02
C GLY A 160 1.17 -8.38 -1.57
N HIS A 161 0.14 -8.44 -0.72
CA HIS A 161 -0.42 -9.72 -0.29
C HIS A 161 -1.11 -10.45 -1.46
N PRO A 162 -0.79 -11.73 -1.74
CA PRO A 162 -1.27 -12.42 -2.95
C PRO A 162 -2.77 -12.74 -2.93
N VAL A 163 -3.35 -12.97 -1.73
CA VAL A 163 -4.78 -13.32 -1.58
C VAL A 163 -5.69 -12.09 -1.42
N PHE A 164 -5.43 -11.20 -0.45
CA PHE A 164 -6.27 -10.01 -0.26
C PHE A 164 -6.39 -9.17 -1.54
N ILE A 165 -7.65 -8.92 -1.94
CA ILE A 165 -7.99 -8.10 -3.11
C ILE A 165 -7.60 -6.64 -2.86
N ALA A 166 -8.19 -6.03 -1.82
CA ALA A 166 -7.88 -4.69 -1.36
C ALA A 166 -6.65 -4.71 -0.42
N ASN A 167 -5.46 -4.98 -0.96
CA ASN A 167 -4.25 -5.18 -0.16
C ASN A 167 -3.35 -3.93 -0.03
N ASN A 168 -3.68 -2.86 -0.76
CA ASN A 168 -2.83 -1.68 -0.93
C ASN A 168 -3.66 -0.38 -0.73
N GLY A 169 -4.61 -0.40 0.21
CA GLY A 169 -5.54 0.70 0.45
C GLY A 169 -4.91 1.98 1.01
N ARG A 170 -3.96 1.89 1.96
CA ARG A 170 -3.23 3.04 2.56
C ARG A 170 -4.15 4.25 2.87
N ILE A 171 -5.34 3.98 3.39
CA ILE A 171 -6.36 5.01 3.66
C ILE A 171 -5.79 6.06 4.61
N GLY A 172 -5.91 7.33 4.23
CA GLY A 172 -5.36 8.47 4.95
C GLY A 172 -4.12 9.10 4.32
N PHE A 173 -3.53 8.49 3.29
CA PHE A 173 -2.54 9.15 2.44
C PHE A 173 -3.23 9.94 1.33
N ASP A 174 -2.86 11.20 1.17
CA ASP A 174 -3.12 11.91 -0.08
C ASP A 174 -2.09 11.53 -1.18
N ILE A 175 -2.25 12.10 -2.36
CA ILE A 175 -1.35 11.86 -3.51
C ILE A 175 0.11 12.22 -3.19
N THR A 176 0.32 13.27 -2.39
CA THR A 176 1.66 13.70 -1.98
C THR A 176 2.26 12.77 -0.94
N ASP A 177 1.45 12.34 0.04
CA ASP A 177 1.84 11.34 1.04
C ASP A 177 2.23 10.02 0.38
N TYR A 178 1.46 9.57 -0.62
CA TYR A 178 1.79 8.33 -1.33
C TYR A 178 3.16 8.41 -1.98
N ALA A 179 3.43 9.47 -2.74
CA ALA A 179 4.73 9.65 -3.39
C ALA A 179 5.88 9.73 -2.37
N ALA A 180 5.64 10.32 -1.19
CA ALA A 180 6.66 10.49 -0.17
C ALA A 180 6.88 9.26 0.73
N TYR A 181 5.85 8.42 0.94
CA TYR A 181 5.83 7.44 2.03
C TYR A 181 5.42 6.02 1.63
N ALA A 182 4.87 5.81 0.43
CA ALA A 182 4.59 4.46 -0.04
C ALA A 182 5.91 3.71 -0.31
N PRO A 183 6.08 2.46 0.14
CA PRO A 183 7.34 1.72 -0.03
C PRO A 183 7.75 1.60 -1.50
N GLU A 184 6.78 1.43 -2.41
CA GLU A 184 7.02 1.34 -3.86
C GLU A 184 7.52 2.66 -4.49
N SER A 185 7.45 3.81 -3.81
CA SER A 185 8.04 5.05 -4.30
C SER A 185 9.55 5.12 -4.08
N ALA A 186 10.08 4.28 -3.19
CA ALA A 186 11.48 4.27 -2.76
C ALA A 186 11.99 5.67 -2.36
N HIS A 187 11.10 6.57 -1.92
CA HIS A 187 11.49 7.92 -1.55
C HIS A 187 12.21 7.90 -0.19
N PRO A 188 13.38 8.54 -0.06
CA PRO A 188 14.07 8.61 1.23
C PRO A 188 13.23 9.33 2.29
N ILE A 189 13.10 8.73 3.47
CA ILE A 189 12.35 9.28 4.59
C ILE A 189 13.32 9.68 5.69
N ASN A 190 13.19 10.93 6.16
CA ASN A 190 13.88 11.40 7.34
C ASN A 190 12.91 11.36 8.53
N LEU A 191 13.25 10.60 9.57
CA LEU A 191 12.42 10.46 10.77
C LEU A 191 12.37 11.78 11.56
N ILE A 192 11.21 12.08 12.15
CA ILE A 192 11.06 13.20 13.09
C ILE A 192 11.43 12.70 14.48
N TRP A 193 12.24 13.44 15.22
CA TRP A 193 12.56 13.08 16.60
C TRP A 193 11.76 13.94 17.57
N ILE A 194 11.29 13.33 18.66
CA ILE A 194 10.61 14.04 19.73
C ILE A 194 11.24 13.67 21.07
N ALA A 195 11.21 14.62 22.00
CA ALA A 195 11.53 14.34 23.40
C ALA A 195 10.23 14.08 24.16
N VAL A 196 10.14 12.91 24.81
CA VAL A 196 8.98 12.47 25.58
C VAL A 196 9.39 12.22 27.04
N HIS A 197 8.61 12.76 27.98
CA HIS A 197 8.94 12.67 29.40
C HIS A 197 8.79 11.23 29.90
N GLN A 198 9.66 10.80 30.81
CA GLN A 198 9.68 9.43 31.36
C GLN A 198 8.40 9.08 32.12
N ASP A 199 7.77 10.04 32.82
CA ASP A 199 6.46 9.83 33.46
C ASP A 199 5.33 9.39 32.51
N LYS A 200 5.52 9.55 31.20
CA LYS A 200 4.55 9.22 30.16
C LYS A 200 5.03 8.16 29.18
N THR A 201 6.26 7.68 29.36
CA THR A 201 6.92 6.80 28.38
C THR A 201 7.75 5.75 29.09
N VAL A 202 7.62 4.51 28.65
CA VAL A 202 8.47 3.42 29.12
C VAL A 202 9.42 3.03 28.00
N PHE A 203 10.72 3.01 28.30
CA PHE A 203 11.72 2.38 27.44
C PHE A 203 11.81 0.89 27.78
N SER A 204 11.89 0.03 26.77
CA SER A 204 12.04 -1.41 26.93
C SER A 204 13.03 -1.94 25.90
N SER A 205 13.98 -2.77 26.34
CA SER A 205 15.01 -3.37 25.51
C SER A 205 15.34 -4.79 25.98
N PHE A 206 16.06 -5.55 25.16
CA PHE A 206 16.60 -6.84 25.57
C PHE A 206 17.76 -6.68 26.56
N THR A 207 18.03 -7.72 27.34
CA THR A 207 19.13 -7.72 28.32
C THR A 207 20.47 -7.41 27.64
N GLY A 208 21.14 -6.36 28.10
CA GLY A 208 22.45 -5.95 27.60
C GLY A 208 22.45 -4.74 26.67
N LEU A 209 21.28 -4.23 26.26
CA LEU A 209 21.19 -2.97 25.52
C LEU A 209 20.57 -1.87 26.40
N SER A 210 21.41 -0.93 26.83
CA SER A 210 20.95 0.24 27.58
C SER A 210 20.41 1.33 26.64
N TYR A 211 19.54 2.21 27.15
CA TYR A 211 19.06 3.36 26.38
C TYR A 211 20.20 4.29 25.90
N PRO A 212 21.18 4.68 26.75
CA PRO A 212 22.37 5.42 26.30
C PRO A 212 23.10 4.76 25.13
N GLN A 213 23.29 3.44 25.22
CA GLN A 213 23.97 2.68 24.16
C GLN A 213 23.17 2.70 22.86
N LEU A 214 21.85 2.47 22.92
CA LEU A 214 20.98 2.56 21.74
C LEU A 214 21.06 3.95 21.08
N MET A 215 20.98 5.03 21.87
CA MET A 215 21.06 6.39 21.31
C MET A 215 22.41 6.67 20.68
N GLN A 216 23.49 6.20 21.27
CA GLN A 216 24.83 6.35 20.70
C GLN A 216 24.99 5.56 19.38
N GLU A 217 24.48 4.33 19.31
CA GLU A 217 24.57 3.49 18.12
C GLU A 217 23.72 4.03 16.95
N GLU A 218 22.50 4.53 17.24
CA GLU A 218 21.54 4.97 16.21
C GLU A 218 21.71 6.44 15.78
N LEU A 219 22.01 7.34 16.72
CA LEU A 219 22.14 8.79 16.45
C LEU A 219 23.59 9.27 16.37
N GLY A 220 24.51 8.54 17.01
CA GLY A 220 25.87 9.02 17.24
C GLY A 220 25.96 10.12 18.30
N ASP A 221 27.18 10.33 18.82
CA ASP A 221 27.44 11.27 19.91
C ASP A 221 27.03 12.71 19.57
N TYR A 222 27.33 13.15 18.34
CA TYR A 222 27.05 14.52 17.90
C TYR A 222 25.55 14.83 17.94
N GLN A 223 24.72 13.99 17.31
CA GLN A 223 23.29 14.27 17.18
C GLN A 223 22.58 14.15 18.54
N TRP A 224 23.00 13.18 19.36
CA TRP A 224 22.48 13.01 20.71
C TRP A 224 22.84 14.21 21.62
N GLU A 225 24.07 14.73 21.53
CA GLU A 225 24.46 15.94 22.24
C GLU A 225 23.60 17.14 21.81
N GLN A 226 23.35 17.32 20.51
CA GLN A 226 22.49 18.39 20.01
C GLN A 226 21.07 18.31 20.58
N PHE A 227 20.48 17.11 20.68
CA PHE A 227 19.15 16.96 21.28
C PHE A 227 19.15 17.30 22.77
N THR A 228 20.19 16.86 23.48
CA THR A 228 20.37 17.13 24.91
C THR A 228 20.53 18.64 25.16
N GLN A 229 21.35 19.32 24.36
CA GLN A 229 21.56 20.77 24.41
C GLN A 229 20.27 21.54 24.10
N TYR A 230 19.46 21.05 23.15
CA TYR A 230 18.17 21.66 22.85
C TYR A 230 17.24 21.66 24.06
N LEU A 231 17.14 20.53 24.79
CA LEU A 231 16.31 20.44 26.00
C LEU A 231 16.83 21.36 27.11
N THR A 232 18.13 21.35 27.37
CA THR A 232 18.73 22.18 28.44
C THR A 232 18.62 23.67 28.13
N SER A 233 18.74 24.08 26.86
CA SER A 233 18.53 25.48 26.43
C SER A 233 17.10 25.99 26.71
N ARG A 234 16.15 25.08 26.89
CA ARG A 234 14.75 25.37 27.24
C ARG A 234 14.46 25.21 28.73
N GLY A 235 15.49 25.03 29.55
CA GLY A 235 15.37 24.86 31.00
C GLY A 235 14.85 23.50 31.43
N LEU A 236 14.91 22.49 30.54
CA LEU A 236 14.48 21.12 30.84
C LEU A 236 15.69 20.26 31.24
N THR A 237 15.47 19.29 32.13
CA THR A 237 16.46 18.27 32.50
C THR A 237 16.43 17.16 31.46
N ALA A 238 17.48 17.03 30.64
CA ALA A 238 17.49 16.03 29.56
C ALA A 238 17.34 14.58 30.05
N GLN A 239 17.81 14.29 31.27
CA GLN A 239 17.67 12.96 31.90
C GLN A 239 16.24 12.57 32.23
N ASP A 240 15.28 13.50 32.19
CA ASP A 240 13.86 13.23 32.44
C ASP A 240 13.11 12.84 31.15
N TYR A 241 13.81 12.77 30.01
CA TYR A 241 13.23 12.53 28.69
C TYR A 241 13.88 11.35 27.95
N PHE A 242 13.07 10.69 27.11
CA PHE A 242 13.53 9.81 26.05
C PHE A 242 13.36 10.49 24.68
N PHE A 243 14.20 10.13 23.72
CA PHE A 243 14.12 10.52 22.32
C PHE A 243 13.44 9.39 21.55
N MET A 244 12.38 9.74 20.83
CA MET A 244 11.56 8.79 20.09
C MET A 244 11.46 9.23 18.63
N PRO A 245 11.79 8.34 17.67
CA PRO A 245 11.56 8.62 16.26
C PRO A 245 10.07 8.47 15.93
N LEU A 246 9.56 9.33 15.07
CA LEU A 246 8.21 9.32 14.54
C LEU A 246 8.24 9.38 13.02
N HIS A 247 7.30 8.69 12.40
CA HIS A 247 7.07 8.80 10.98
C HIS A 247 6.53 10.20 10.62
N PRO A 248 7.01 10.86 9.55
CA PRO A 248 6.56 12.21 9.18
C PRO A 248 5.08 12.33 8.80
N CYS A 249 4.41 11.24 8.41
CA CYS A 249 2.96 11.24 8.19
C CYS A 249 2.13 11.26 9.49
N THR A 250 2.71 10.88 10.64
CA THR A 250 2.00 10.77 11.94
C THR A 250 1.52 12.11 12.52
N PRO A 251 2.27 13.23 12.48
CA PRO A 251 1.81 14.51 13.00
C PRO A 251 0.53 15.04 12.34
N GLY A 252 0.28 14.71 11.06
CA GLY A 252 -0.91 15.14 10.31
C GLY A 252 -2.18 14.34 10.64
N ASN A 253 -2.02 13.04 10.94
CA ASN A 253 -3.13 12.08 11.04
C ASN A 253 -3.33 11.47 12.44
N GLY A 254 -2.30 11.42 13.30
CA GLY A 254 -2.34 10.74 14.61
C GLY A 254 -2.02 11.60 15.83
N MET A 255 -1.43 12.79 15.67
CA MET A 255 -1.09 13.67 16.81
C MET A 255 -2.00 14.90 16.97
N LYS A 256 -3.05 15.02 16.14
CA LYS A 256 -4.10 16.03 16.32
C LYS A 256 -4.90 15.73 17.60
N GLY A 257 -4.43 16.25 18.73
CA GLY A 257 -5.07 16.08 20.04
C GLY A 257 -4.11 15.97 21.23
N LEU A 258 -2.80 15.83 21.00
CA LEU A 258 -1.83 15.79 22.09
C LEU A 258 -1.54 17.21 22.61
N PRO A 259 -1.66 17.48 23.93
CA PRO A 259 -1.43 18.80 24.50
C PRO A 259 -0.02 19.34 24.19
N PRO A 260 0.15 20.64 23.88
CA PRO A 260 1.46 21.26 23.59
C PRO A 260 2.51 21.10 24.72
N ALA A 261 2.07 20.86 25.95
CA ALA A 261 2.96 20.61 27.10
C ALA A 261 3.67 19.24 27.06
N LEU A 262 3.27 18.33 26.17
CA LEU A 262 3.75 16.94 26.09
C LEU A 262 4.69 16.67 24.91
N LEU A 263 4.81 17.60 23.95
CA LEU A 263 5.63 17.42 22.75
C LEU A 263 6.52 18.63 22.50
N GLN A 264 7.83 18.43 22.67
CA GLN A 264 8.81 19.24 21.95
C GLN A 264 9.25 18.47 20.71
N ILE A 265 8.83 18.99 19.56
CA ILE A 265 9.24 18.47 18.26
C ILE A 265 10.68 18.92 17.99
N LEU A 266 11.61 17.97 17.99
CA LEU A 266 12.97 18.16 17.50
C LEU A 266 12.92 17.96 15.99
N HIS A 267 12.82 19.03 15.22
CA HIS A 267 12.94 18.91 13.76
C HIS A 267 14.39 18.61 13.42
N VAL A 268 14.71 17.34 13.19
CA VAL A 268 16.03 16.91 12.73
C VAL A 268 15.87 15.99 11.54
N THR A 269 16.61 16.30 10.48
CA THR A 269 16.69 15.53 9.24
C THR A 269 17.86 14.55 9.38
N ILE A 270 17.57 13.25 9.50
CA ILE A 270 18.60 12.19 9.44
C ILE A 270 18.61 11.61 8.03
N LEU A 271 19.63 11.95 7.24
CA LEU A 271 19.91 11.24 5.99
C LEU A 271 20.45 9.85 6.33
N PHE A 272 19.65 8.82 6.07
CA PHE A 272 20.19 7.49 5.82
C PHE A 272 20.72 7.48 4.38
N ILE A 273 22.01 7.18 4.20
CA ILE A 273 22.64 6.93 2.90
C ILE A 273 22.48 5.45 2.57
#